data_AF-A0A0P9EIJ9-F1
#
_entry.id   AF-A0A0P9EIJ9-F1
#
_cell.length_a   1.000
_cell.length_b   1.000
_cell.length_c   1.000
_cell.angle_alpha   90.00
_cell.angle_beta   90.00
_cell.angle_gamma   90.00
#
_symmetry.space_group_name_H-M   'P 1'
#
loop_
_entity.id
_entity.type
_entity.pdbx_description
1 polymer ?
#
loop_
_entity_poly.entity_id
_entity_poly.type
_entity_poly.pdbx_seq_one_letter_code
_entity_poly.pdbx_strand_id
1 'polypeptide(L)'
;MSGRVPIGSFLLLIGTATGLAYGLMAVTTPSDQQFYDSLAPDLKRKVDAQRALKQGAQSELVRESQAQLDAIKAQNEGPVWADAVDPRKK
;
A
#
# COMPACT_ATOMS: atom_id res chain seq x y z
N MET A 1 27.27 -14.08 -35.55
CA MET A 1 27.83 -13.33 -34.41
C MET A 1 26.78 -13.29 -33.31
N SER A 2 26.95 -14.06 -32.22
CA SER A 2 26.00 -14.04 -31.10
C SER A 2 26.33 -12.84 -30.19
N GLY A 3 25.62 -11.73 -30.39
CA GLY A 3 25.76 -10.54 -29.56
C GLY A 3 25.21 -10.81 -28.17
N ARG A 4 26.10 -10.91 -27.17
CA ARG A 4 25.70 -11.02 -25.76
C ARG A 4 25.07 -9.69 -25.37
N VAL A 5 23.75 -9.64 -25.25
CA VAL A 5 23.08 -8.44 -24.72
C VAL A 5 23.54 -8.26 -23.28
N PRO A 6 24.14 -7.12 -22.90
CA PRO A 6 24.59 -6.87 -21.53
C PRO A 6 23.38 -6.53 -20.64
N ILE A 7 22.62 -7.55 -20.26
CA ILE A 7 21.38 -7.43 -19.49
C ILE A 7 21.59 -6.61 -18.21
N GLY A 8 22.73 -6.78 -17.52
CA GLY A 8 23.06 -6.00 -16.32
C GLY A 8 23.14 -4.49 -16.57
N SER A 9 23.82 -4.07 -17.64
CA SER A 9 23.92 -2.66 -18.02
C SER A 9 22.57 -2.08 -18.43
N PHE A 10 21.73 -2.88 -19.08
CA PHE A 10 20.38 -2.48 -19.47
C PHE A 10 19.46 -2.27 -18.26
N LEU A 11 19.48 -3.19 -17.29
CA LEU A 11 18.74 -3.06 -16.03
C LEU A 11 19.20 -1.86 -15.21
N LEU A 12 20.52 -1.62 -15.15
CA LEU A 12 21.07 -0.45 -14.49
C LEU A 12 20.56 0.83 -15.14
N LEU A 13 20.62 0.93 -16.48
CA LEU A 13 20.15 2.10 -17.20
C LEU A 13 18.66 2.39 -16.94
N ILE A 14 17.81 1.36 -16.97
CA ILE A 14 16.38 1.50 -16.65
C ILE A 14 16.18 1.95 -15.20
N GLY A 15 16.88 1.32 -14.26
CA GLY A 15 16.79 1.68 -12.84
C GLY A 15 17.16 3.14 -12.60
N THR A 16 18.26 3.60 -13.20
CA THR A 16 18.73 4.98 -13.09
C THR A 16 17.75 5.96 -13.75
N ALA A 17 17.28 5.66 -14.96
CA ALA A 17 16.31 6.52 -15.65
C ALA A 17 14.99 6.64 -14.86
N THR A 18 14.50 5.53 -14.31
CA THR A 18 13.29 5.50 -13.49
C THR A 18 13.47 6.25 -12.19
N GLY A 19 14.61 6.06 -11.50
CA GLY A 19 14.93 6.77 -10.27
C GLY A 19 15.03 8.29 -10.48
N LEU A 20 15.64 8.73 -11.58
CA LEU A 20 15.69 10.15 -11.94
C LEU A 20 14.31 10.72 -12.26
N ALA A 21 13.49 9.99 -13.01
CA ALA A 21 12.12 10.41 -13.33
C ALA A 21 11.27 10.54 -12.05
N TYR A 22 11.35 9.57 -11.13
CA TYR A 22 10.66 9.62 -9.85
C TYR A 22 11.18 10.78 -8.98
N GLY A 23 12.49 10.99 -8.93
CA GLY A 23 13.10 12.09 -8.18
C GLY A 23 12.60 13.46 -8.68
N LEU A 24 12.53 13.65 -10.00
CA LEU A 24 11.96 14.87 -10.60
C LEU A 24 10.48 15.05 -10.24
N MET A 25 9.69 13.99 -10.29
CA MET A 25 8.29 14.03 -9.87
C MET A 25 8.15 14.42 -8.39
N ALA A 26 8.97 13.85 -7.51
CA ALA A 26 8.94 14.11 -6.08
C ALA A 26 9.36 15.55 -5.72
N VAL A 27 10.25 16.15 -6.50
CA VAL A 27 10.67 17.56 -6.30
C VAL A 27 9.64 18.55 -6.84
N THR A 28 8.98 18.21 -7.94
CA THR A 28 8.00 19.10 -8.60
C THR A 28 6.61 19.00 -7.99
N THR A 29 6.31 17.93 -7.27
CA THR A 29 5.04 17.75 -6.56
C THR A 29 5.20 18.21 -5.12
N PRO A 30 4.43 19.21 -4.65
CA PRO A 30 4.49 19.63 -3.26
C PRO A 30 4.05 18.49 -2.34
N SER A 31 4.61 18.43 -1.14
CA SER A 31 4.15 17.47 -0.14
C SER A 31 2.71 17.76 0.28
N ASP A 32 2.00 16.76 0.81
CA ASP A 32 0.62 16.93 1.30
C ASP A 32 0.47 18.09 2.29
N GLN A 33 1.49 18.31 3.13
CA GLN A 33 1.50 19.40 4.11
C GLN A 33 1.71 20.75 3.43
N GLN A 34 2.68 20.86 2.52
CA GLN A 34 2.92 22.09 1.75
C GLN A 34 1.71 22.47 0.90
N PHE A 35 1.08 21.48 0.27
CA PHE A 35 -0.16 21.65 -0.47
C PHE A 35 -1.27 22.16 0.46
N TYR A 36 -1.50 21.49 1.59
CA TYR A 36 -2.52 21.90 2.56
C TYR A 36 -2.28 23.33 3.06
N ASP A 37 -1.04 23.68 3.40
CA ASP A 37 -0.69 24.99 3.94
C ASP A 37 -0.96 26.13 2.93
N SER A 38 -0.78 25.86 1.64
CA SER A 38 -1.10 26.78 0.54
C SER A 38 -2.59 27.03 0.33
N LEU A 39 -3.48 26.21 0.91
CA LEU A 39 -4.92 26.34 0.73
C LEU A 39 -5.51 27.50 1.54
N ALA A 40 -6.54 28.14 0.98
CA ALA A 40 -7.36 29.10 1.70
C ALA A 40 -8.12 28.44 2.87
N PRO A 41 -8.50 29.18 3.92
CA PRO A 41 -9.13 28.62 5.12
C PRO A 41 -10.40 27.80 4.86
N ASP A 42 -11.23 28.17 3.88
CA ASP A 42 -12.44 27.41 3.52
C ASP A 42 -12.11 26.04 2.91
N LEU A 43 -11.09 25.97 2.04
CA LEU A 43 -10.65 24.71 1.45
C LEU A 43 -10.03 23.78 2.50
N LYS A 44 -9.28 24.33 3.46
CA LYS A 44 -8.75 23.58 4.60
C LYS A 44 -9.87 22.89 5.37
N ARG A 45 -10.93 23.61 5.72
CA ARG A 45 -12.12 23.06 6.41
C ARG A 45 -12.77 21.91 5.63
N LYS A 46 -12.86 22.03 4.31
CA LYS A 46 -13.42 20.96 3.45
C LYS A 46 -12.53 19.72 3.43
N VAL A 47 -11.21 19.91 3.31
CA VAL A 47 -10.24 18.80 3.39
C VAL A 47 -10.32 18.10 4.75
N ASP A 48 -10.41 18.86 5.83
CA ASP A 48 -10.50 18.32 7.18
C ASP A 48 -11.81 17.54 7.38
N ALA A 49 -12.94 18.06 6.89
CA ALA A 49 -14.21 17.34 6.90
C ALA A 49 -14.10 15.99 6.13
N GLN A 50 -13.45 15.99 4.97
CA GLN A 50 -13.22 14.75 4.21
C GLN A 50 -12.28 13.78 4.94
N ARG A 51 -11.23 14.29 5.61
CA ARG A 51 -10.33 13.45 6.42
C ARG A 51 -11.07 12.82 7.59
N ALA A 52 -11.92 13.58 8.28
CA ALA A 52 -12.73 13.07 9.39
C ALA A 52 -13.69 11.96 8.93
N LEU A 53 -14.34 12.12 7.77
CA LEU A 53 -15.21 11.10 7.19
C LEU A 53 -14.46 9.80 6.86
N LYS A 54 -13.27 9.93 6.24
CA LYS A 54 -12.44 8.77 5.89
C LYS A 54 -11.93 8.03 7.13
N GLN A 55 -11.52 8.74 8.17
CA GLN A 55 -11.08 8.13 9.43
C GLN A 55 -12.22 7.36 10.10
N GLY A 56 -13.44 7.91 10.11
CA GLY A 56 -14.62 7.22 10.60
C GLY A 56 -14.89 5.91 9.85
N ALA A 57 -14.98 5.98 8.51
CA ALA A 57 -15.23 4.81 7.68
C ALA A 57 -14.12 3.75 7.77
N GLN A 58 -12.85 4.15 7.81
CA GLN A 58 -11.74 3.21 7.95
C GLN A 58 -11.75 2.52 9.31
N SER A 59 -12.07 3.23 10.39
CA SER A 59 -12.12 2.63 11.72
C SER A 59 -13.17 1.52 11.84
N GLU A 60 -14.32 1.72 11.20
CA GLU A 60 -15.41 0.73 11.17
C GLU A 60 -15.03 -0.50 10.35
N LEU A 61 -14.50 -0.29 9.13
CA LEU A 61 -14.03 -1.37 8.28
C LEU A 61 -12.89 -2.17 8.91
N VAL A 62 -11.93 -1.48 9.55
CA VAL A 62 -10.84 -2.15 10.27
C VAL A 62 -11.40 -2.97 11.44
N ARG A 63 -12.35 -2.43 12.20
CA ARG A 63 -12.99 -3.15 13.31
C ARG A 63 -13.73 -4.41 12.83
N GLU A 64 -14.50 -4.29 11.76
CA GLU A 64 -15.21 -5.44 11.16
C GLU A 64 -14.24 -6.49 10.62
N SER A 65 -13.20 -6.05 9.90
CA SER A 65 -12.19 -6.96 9.37
C SER A 65 -11.44 -7.69 10.48
N GLN A 66 -11.10 -7.00 11.58
CA GLN A 66 -10.44 -7.58 12.73
C GLN A 66 -11.35 -8.59 13.45
N ALA A 67 -12.63 -8.27 13.64
CA ALA A 67 -13.60 -9.20 14.23
C ALA A 67 -13.77 -10.47 13.40
N GLN A 68 -13.80 -10.35 12.06
CA GLN A 68 -13.83 -11.51 11.16
C GLN A 68 -12.55 -12.34 11.26
N LEU A 69 -11.38 -11.69 11.30
CA LEU A 69 -10.09 -12.37 11.45
C LEU A 69 -10.00 -13.11 12.79
N ASP A 70 -10.46 -12.50 13.88
CA ASP A 70 -10.44 -13.12 15.20
C ASP A 70 -11.43 -14.30 15.29
N ALA A 71 -12.60 -14.19 14.65
CA ALA A 71 -13.54 -15.30 14.54
C ALA A 71 -12.97 -16.48 13.74
N ILE A 72 -12.21 -16.21 12.67
CA ILE A 72 -11.54 -17.24 11.86
C ILE A 72 -10.41 -17.90 12.66
N LYS A 73 -9.59 -17.11 13.37
CA LYS A 73 -8.52 -17.62 14.24
C LYS A 73 -9.05 -18.48 15.39
N ALA A 74 -10.18 -18.11 15.98
CA ALA A 74 -10.80 -18.88 17.05
C ALA A 74 -11.37 -20.23 16.56
N GLN A 75 -11.72 -20.33 15.28
CA GLN A 75 -12.24 -21.55 14.66
C GLN A 75 -11.14 -22.47 14.10
N ASN A 76 -9.94 -21.94 13.81
CA ASN A 76 -8.86 -22.68 13.18
C ASN A 76 -7.51 -22.37 13.83
N GLU A 77 -6.92 -23.37 14.50
CA GLU A 77 -5.56 -23.31 15.05
C GLU A 77 -4.46 -23.43 13.97
N GLY A 78 -4.84 -23.67 12.71
CA GLY A 78 -3.94 -23.79 11.57
C GLY A 78 -4.49 -23.12 10.30
N PRO A 79 -3.64 -22.80 9.31
CA PRO A 79 -4.12 -22.28 8.04
C PRO A 79 -4.97 -23.32 7.30
N VAL A 80 -5.98 -22.90 6.54
CA VAL A 80 -6.96 -23.78 5.85
C VAL A 80 -6.33 -24.89 5.00
N TRP A 81 -5.09 -24.72 4.53
CA TRP A 81 -4.34 -25.73 3.77
C TRP A 81 -3.64 -26.79 4.64
N ALA A 82 -3.56 -26.61 5.96
CA ALA A 82 -2.95 -27.57 6.88
C ALA A 82 -3.82 -28.82 7.12
N ASP A 83 -5.15 -28.69 7.04
CA ASP A 83 -6.08 -29.83 7.19
C ASP A 83 -5.92 -30.88 6.09
N ALA A 84 -5.44 -30.48 4.90
CA ALA A 84 -5.18 -31.39 3.79
C ALA A 84 -3.95 -32.29 3.99
N VAL A 85 -3.15 -32.04 5.03
CA VAL A 85 -1.85 -32.70 5.25
C VAL A 85 -1.84 -33.58 6.51
N ASP A 86 -2.91 -33.66 7.32
CA ASP A 86 -2.90 -34.50 8.54
C ASP A 86 -2.97 -36.00 8.18
N PRO A 87 -1.88 -36.78 8.34
CA PRO A 87 -1.87 -38.20 7.99
C PRO A 87 -2.64 -39.07 9.00
N ARG A 88 -3.20 -38.50 10.08
CA ARG A 88 -3.91 -39.23 11.15
C ARG A 88 -5.43 -39.29 10.98
N LYS A 89 -5.99 -38.63 9.97
CA LYS A 89 -7.40 -38.82 9.54
C LYS A 89 -7.45 -39.78 8.35
N LYS A 90 -7.31 -41.08 8.60
CA LYS A 90 -7.65 -42.15 7.67
C LYS A 90 -8.46 -43.21 8.38
#